data_AF-A0A938YZT4-F1
#
_entry.id   AF-A0A938YZT4-F1
#
_cell.length_a   1.000
_cell.length_b   1.000
_cell.length_c   1.000
_cell.angle_alpha   90.00
_cell.angle_beta   90.00
_cell.angle_gamma   90.00
#
_symmetry.space_group_name_H-M   'P 1'
#
loop_
_entity.id
_entity.type
_entity.pdbx_description
1 polymer ?
#
loop_
_entity_poly.entity_id
_entity_poly.type
_entity_poly.pdbx_seq_one_letter_code
_entity_poly.pdbx_strand_id
1 'polypeptide(L)' 'MMAVTGQVHSTESFGSVDGPGIRFIVFMQGCRMRCQFCHNPDTWKIGTGVERTTDDVLEEALKYREFW' A
#
# COMPACT_ATOMS: atom_id res chain seq x y z
N MET A 1 -9.24 21.85 -9.48
CA MET A 1 -8.56 21.37 -8.26
C MET A 1 -7.75 20.15 -8.68
N MET A 2 -6.45 20.09 -8.37
CA MET A 2 -5.65 18.89 -8.68
C MET A 2 -6.11 17.73 -7.79
N ALA A 3 -6.18 16.52 -8.34
CA ALA A 3 -6.55 15.33 -7.57
C ALA A 3 -5.50 15.06 -6.48
N VAL A 4 -5.94 14.60 -5.31
CA VAL A 4 -5.04 14.19 -4.24
C VAL A 4 -4.40 12.86 -4.62
N THR A 5 -3.07 12.77 -4.53
CA THR A 5 -2.29 11.56 -4.82
C THR A 5 -1.55 11.05 -3.59
N GLY A 6 -1.18 9.77 -3.62
CA GLY A 6 -0.34 9.12 -2.62
C GLY A 6 0.80 8.36 -3.28
N GLN A 7 1.94 8.26 -2.59
CA GLN A 7 3.08 7.46 -3.02
C GLN A 7 2.94 6.03 -2.48
N VAL A 8 2.72 5.08 -3.38
CA VAL A 8 2.53 3.65 -3.05
C VAL A 8 3.81 2.89 -3.37
N HIS A 9 4.23 2.01 -2.46
CA HIS A 9 5.32 1.05 -2.68
C HIS A 9 4.80 -0.16 -3.47
N SER A 10 3.78 -0.83 -2.94
CA SER A 10 3.21 -2.05 -3.52
C SER A 10 1.77 -2.29 -3.04
N THR A 11 1.07 -3.19 -3.72
CA THR A 11 -0.23 -3.74 -3.31
C THR A 11 -0.12 -5.25 -3.14
N GLU A 12 -0.93 -5.81 -2.24
CA GLU A 12 -1.06 -7.26 -2.04
C GLU A 12 -2.55 -7.63 -1.98
N SER A 13 -3.00 -8.51 -2.87
CA SER A 13 -4.42 -8.78 -3.09
C SER A 13 -5.03 -9.84 -2.17
N PHE A 14 -4.20 -10.62 -1.48
CA PHE A 14 -4.63 -11.76 -0.64
C PHE A 14 -3.85 -11.81 0.69
N GLY A 15 -3.79 -10.69 1.40
CA GLY A 15 -3.15 -10.62 2.71
C GLY A 15 -3.93 -11.41 3.76
N SER A 16 -3.35 -12.49 4.28
CA SER A 16 -3.98 -13.37 5.29
C SER A 16 -3.35 -13.24 6.69
N VAL A 17 -2.29 -12.44 6.82
CA VAL A 17 -1.52 -12.27 8.06
C VAL A 17 -1.49 -10.82 8.56
N ASP A 18 -2.14 -9.90 7.84
CA ASP A 18 -2.20 -8.46 8.14
C ASP A 18 -3.50 -8.08 8.86
N GLY A 19 -3.95 -9.02 9.70
CA GLY A 19 -5.11 -8.96 10.58
C GLY A 19 -6.28 -9.87 10.14
N PRO A 20 -7.45 -9.76 10.79
CA PRO A 20 -8.53 -10.73 10.59
C PRO A 20 -9.12 -10.79 9.17
N GLY A 21 -9.25 -12.01 8.63
CA GLY A 21 -9.79 -12.27 7.30
C GLY A 21 -8.74 -12.16 6.20
N ILE A 22 -9.19 -12.08 4.95
CA ILE A 22 -8.34 -11.73 3.81
C ILE A 22 -8.46 -10.24 3.57
N ARG A 23 -7.36 -9.60 3.13
CA ARG A 23 -7.33 -8.16 2.85
C ARG A 23 -6.60 -7.83 1.56
N PHE A 24 -7.09 -6.79 0.91
CA PHE A 24 -6.31 -6.03 -0.05
C PHE A 24 -5.47 -5.01 0.72
N ILE A 25 -4.15 -5.11 0.64
CA ILE A 25 -3.20 -4.28 1.38
C ILE A 25 -2.56 -3.28 0.41
N VAL A 26 -2.46 -2.04 0.85
CA VAL A 26 -1.72 -0.97 0.16
C VAL A 26 -0.55 -0.57 1.04
N PHE A 27 0.68 -0.94 0.63
CA PHE A 27 1.90 -0.51 1.32
C PHE A 27 2.29 0.87 0.81
N MET A 28 2.24 1.87 1.69
CA MET A 28 2.63 3.25 1.35
C MET A 28 4.15 3.40 1.35
N GLN A 29 4.67 4.26 0.48
CA GLN A 29 6.08 4.62 0.45
C GLN A 29 6.37 5.77 1.44
N GLY A 30 7.41 5.58 2.27
CA GLY A 30 7.91 6.57 3.20
C GLY A 30 7.69 6.17 4.66
N CYS A 31 8.78 6.04 5.42
CA CYS A 31 8.73 5.83 6.86
C CYS A 31 9.83 6.66 7.53
N ARG A 32 9.53 7.34 8.63
CA ARG A 32 10.51 8.14 9.39
C ARG A 32 11.23 7.34 10.47
N MET A 33 10.76 6.13 10.79
CA MET A 33 11.43 5.23 11.73
C MET A 33 12.55 4.46 11.04
N ARG A 34 13.52 3.98 11.83
CA ARG A 34 14.66 3.16 11.37
C ARG A 34 14.82 1.94 12.26
N CYS A 35 13.74 1.16 12.34
CA CYS A 35 13.69 -0.03 13.18
C CYS A 35 14.84 -0.99 12.80
N GLN A 36 15.54 -1.54 13.79
CA GLN A 36 16.69 -2.45 13.57
C GLN A 36 16.31 -3.71 12.78
N PHE A 37 15.06 -4.16 12.93
CA PHE A 37 14.48 -5.35 12.30
C PHE A 37 13.29 -4.97 11.41
N CYS A 38 13.40 -3.84 10.68
CA CYS A 38 12.38 -3.46 9.72
C CYS A 38 12.28 -4.52 8.62
N HIS A 39 11.07 -5.05 8.38
CA HIS A 39 10.84 -6.02 7.32
C HIS A 39 10.94 -5.36 5.93
N ASN A 40 10.52 -4.10 5.81
CA ASN A 40 10.45 -3.37 4.54
C ASN A 40 11.32 -2.10 4.57
N PRO A 41 12.67 -2.21 4.66
CA PRO A 41 13.56 -1.06 4.72
C PRO A 41 13.60 -0.25 3.40
N ASP A 42 13.22 -0.86 2.29
CA ASP A 42 13.00 -0.24 0.98
C ASP A 42 11.89 0.83 1.00
N THR A 43 10.91 0.72 1.90
CA THR A 43 9.85 1.73 2.08
C THR A 43 10.33 3.01 2.79
N TRP A 44 11.56 3.09 3.29
CA TRP A 44 12.02 4.22 4.11
C TRP A 44 12.13 5.55 3.37
N LYS A 45 12.51 5.51 2.09
CA LYS A 45 12.79 6.73 1.34
C LYS A 45 11.48 7.48 1.05
N ILE A 46 11.45 8.76 1.42
CA ILE A 46 10.34 9.67 1.13
C ILE A 46 10.57 10.31 -0.24
N GLY A 47 9.50 10.55 -1.00
CA GLY A 47 9.57 11.16 -2.33
C GLY A 47 9.92 10.19 -3.46
N THR A 48 9.79 8.90 -3.21
CA THR A 48 9.84 7.83 -4.22
C THR A 48 8.52 7.06 -4.20
N GLY A 49 8.45 5.95 -4.93
CA GLY A 49 7.25 5.14 -5.06
C GLY A 49 6.51 5.44 -6.36
N VAL A 50 5.34 4.84 -6.50
CA VAL A 50 4.42 5.10 -7.60
C VAL A 50 3.35 6.06 -7.12
N GLU A 51 3.18 7.17 -7.84
CA GLU A 51 2.08 8.09 -7.58
C GLU A 51 0.77 7.44 -8.03
N ARG A 52 -0.16 7.29 -7.10
CA ARG A 52 -1.49 6.69 -7.30
C ARG A 52 -2.57 7.62 -6.76
N THR A 53 -3.78 7.50 -7.29
CA THR A 53 -4.97 8.17 -6.75
C THR A 53 -5.71 7.23 -5.79
N THR A 54 -6.82 7.67 -5.21
CA THR A 54 -7.71 6.76 -4.48
C THR A 54 -8.53 5.89 -5.43
N ASP A 55 -8.92 6.44 -6.57
CA ASP A 55 -9.88 5.81 -7.49
C ASP A 55 -9.25 4.60 -8.20
N ASP A 56 -8.01 4.73 -8.67
CA ASP A 56 -7.28 3.63 -9.32
C ASP A 56 -6.87 2.52 -8.35
N VAL A 57 -6.54 2.85 -7.10
CA VAL A 57 -6.28 1.86 -6.04
C VAL A 57 -7.57 1.11 -5.68
N LEU A 58 -8.69 1.83 -5.58
CA LEU A 58 -9.99 1.21 -5.32
C LEU A 58 -10.43 0.31 -6.47
N GLU A 59 -10.24 0.75 -7.72
CA GLU A 59 -10.54 -0.05 -8.92
C GLU A 59 -9.73 -1.36 -8.92
N GLU A 60 -8.45 -1.30 -8.54
CA GLU A 60 -7.60 -2.48 -8.39
C GLU A 60 -8.12 -3.41 -7.28
N ALA A 61 -8.43 -2.87 -6.10
CA ALA A 61 -8.92 -3.64 -4.95
C ALA A 61 -10.24 -4.36 -5.23
N LEU A 62 -11.15 -3.72 -5.98
CA LEU A 62 -12.46 -4.27 -6.32
C LEU A 62 -12.40 -5.49 -7.25
N LYS A 63 -11.30 -5.69 -7.99
CA LYS A 63 -11.06 -6.92 -8.77
C LYS A 63 -10.95 -8.17 -7.88
N TYR A 64 -10.64 -7.97 -6.60
CA TYR A 64 -10.43 -9.03 -5.61
C TYR A 64 -11.54 -9.08 -4.55
N ARG A 65 -12.67 -8.41 -4.78
CA ARG A 65 -13.78 -8.28 -3.82
C ARG A 65 -14.34 -9.61 -3.33
N GLU A 66 -14.24 -10.68 -4.12
CA GLU A 66 -14.73 -12.01 -3.71
C GLU A 66 -13.88 -12.64 -2.60
N PHE A 67 -12.68 -12.11 -2.34
CA PHE A 67 -11.78 -12.66 -1.35
C PHE A 67 -11.90 -11.99 0.04
N TRP A 68 -12.41 -10.76 0.16
CA TRP A 68 -12.41 -9.97 1.41
C TRP A 68 -13.75 -9.32 1.77
#